data_AF-A0AAX1BMS7-F1
#
_entry.id   AF-A0AAX1BMS7-F1
#
_cell.length_a   1.000
_cell.length_b   1.000
_cell.length_c   1.000
_cell.angle_alpha   90.00
_cell.angle_beta   90.00
_cell.angle_gamma   90.00
#
_symmetry.space_group_name_H-M   'P 1'
#
loop_
_entity.id
_entity.type
_entity.pdbx_description
1 polymer ?
#
loop_
_entity_poly.entity_id
_entity_poly.type
_entity_poly.pdbx_seq_one_letter_code
_entity_poly.pdbx_strand_id
1 'polypeptide(L)'
;MPADWELDDEVERIKEENRWNDAMLAAKLVIRGHGRDFAIAAIKEVNANREHYRNDPGVHIEGDEDQPSEWTLPECNYPAVDGEFNPQQVHKIAQELIEDF
;
A
#
# COMPACT_ATOMS: atom_id res chain seq x y z
N MET A 1 12.78 32.16 -1.53
CA MET A 1 12.40 30.87 -0.96
C MET A 1 11.08 30.50 -1.61
N PRO A 2 11.06 29.72 -2.70
CA PRO A 2 9.81 29.10 -3.08
C PRO A 2 9.60 27.86 -2.19
N ALA A 3 8.40 27.30 -2.23
CA ALA A 3 8.17 25.88 -1.97
C ALA A 3 7.80 25.38 -0.55
N ASP A 4 7.24 26.17 0.37
CA ASP A 4 6.47 25.53 1.46
C ASP A 4 5.12 24.99 0.92
N TRP A 5 4.41 25.78 0.10
CA TRP A 5 3.14 25.36 -0.50
C TRP A 5 3.29 24.28 -1.58
N GLU A 6 4.37 24.32 -2.39
CA GLU A 6 4.63 23.29 -3.40
C GLU A 6 5.05 21.96 -2.76
N LEU A 7 5.72 21.99 -1.60
CA LEU A 7 6.04 20.78 -0.84
C LEU A 7 4.79 20.17 -0.19
N ASP A 8 3.87 21.01 0.32
CA ASP A 8 2.62 20.54 0.90
C ASP A 8 1.70 19.90 -0.16
N ASP A 9 1.55 20.52 -1.34
CA ASP A 9 0.78 19.97 -2.46
C ASP A 9 1.36 18.63 -2.96
N GLU A 10 2.69 18.51 -3.00
CA GLU A 10 3.38 17.27 -3.37
C GLU A 10 3.14 16.15 -2.35
N VAL A 11 3.20 16.48 -1.05
CA VAL A 11 2.97 15.51 0.02
C VAL A 11 1.52 15.03 0.01
N GLU A 12 0.55 15.91 -0.23
CA GLU A 12 -0.85 15.52 -0.37
C GLU A 12 -1.05 14.57 -1.57
N ARG A 13 -0.45 14.89 -2.72
CA ARG A 13 -0.51 14.02 -3.91
C ARG A 13 0.09 12.64 -3.66
N ILE A 14 1.27 12.56 -3.03
CA ILE A 14 1.92 11.29 -2.69
C ILE A 14 1.05 10.47 -1.72
N LYS A 15 0.40 11.12 -0.75
CA LYS A 15 -0.53 10.44 0.17
C LYS A 15 -1.75 9.90 -0.57
N GLU A 16 -2.30 10.65 -1.50
CA GLU A 16 -3.44 10.22 -2.32
C GLU A 16 -3.08 9.03 -3.22
N GLU A 17 -1.92 9.06 -3.88
CA GLU A 17 -1.42 7.95 -4.69
C GLU A 17 -1.18 6.68 -3.84
N ASN A 18 -0.58 6.83 -2.66
CA ASN A 18 -0.38 5.71 -1.75
C ASN A 18 -1.71 5.12 -1.28
N ARG A 19 -2.67 5.97 -0.92
CA ARG A 19 -4.02 5.54 -0.52
C ARG A 19 -4.73 4.78 -1.64
N TRP A 20 -4.57 5.23 -2.88
CA TRP A 20 -5.09 4.55 -4.05
C TRP A 20 -4.43 3.18 -4.26
N ASN A 21 -3.11 3.10 -4.16
CA ASN A 21 -2.35 1.85 -4.26
C ASN A 21 -2.76 0.84 -3.18
N ASP A 22 -2.93 1.29 -1.93
CA ASP A 22 -3.41 0.49 -0.81
C ASP A 22 -4.83 -0.06 -1.07
N ALA A 23 -5.73 0.79 -1.56
CA ALA A 23 -7.08 0.38 -1.93
C ALA A 23 -7.09 -0.65 -3.07
N MET A 24 -6.19 -0.52 -4.06
CA MET A 24 -6.04 -1.52 -5.13
C MET A 24 -5.49 -2.86 -4.60
N LEU A 25 -4.57 -2.85 -3.64
CA LEU A 25 -4.08 -4.07 -3.00
C LEU A 25 -5.18 -4.76 -2.19
N ALA A 26 -5.93 -4.00 -1.38
CA ALA A 26 -7.09 -4.51 -0.65
C ALA A 26 -8.15 -5.07 -1.61
N ALA A 27 -8.42 -4.40 -2.74
CA ALA A 27 -9.36 -4.88 -3.75
C ALA A 27 -8.96 -6.25 -4.33
N LYS A 28 -7.67 -6.49 -4.57
CA LYS A 28 -7.17 -7.81 -5.02
C LYS A 28 -7.42 -8.89 -3.97
N LEU A 29 -7.24 -8.58 -2.69
CA LEU A 29 -7.56 -9.51 -1.59
C LEU A 29 -9.06 -9.82 -1.53
N VAL A 30 -9.92 -8.81 -1.70
CA VAL A 30 -11.37 -8.99 -1.75
C VAL A 30 -11.79 -9.87 -2.93
N ILE A 31 -11.20 -9.69 -4.12
CA ILE A 31 -11.48 -10.53 -5.29
C ILE A 31 -11.09 -11.99 -5.04
N ARG A 32 -10.04 -12.24 -4.24
CA ARG A 32 -9.65 -13.60 -3.83
C ARG A 32 -10.58 -14.24 -2.79
N GLY A 33 -11.58 -13.52 -2.30
CA GLY A 33 -12.56 -14.01 -1.35
C GLY A 33 -12.28 -13.66 0.10
N HIS A 34 -11.29 -12.80 0.37
CA HIS A 34 -11.13 -12.23 1.70
C HIS A 34 -12.25 -11.21 1.98
N GLY A 35 -12.65 -11.10 3.26
CA GLY A 35 -13.61 -10.07 3.67
C GLY A 35 -13.04 -8.66 3.44
N ARG A 36 -13.90 -7.69 3.10
CA ARG A 36 -13.51 -6.28 2.87
C ARG A 36 -12.77 -5.71 4.06
N ASP A 37 -13.34 -5.85 5.26
CA ASP A 37 -12.74 -5.35 6.50
C ASP A 37 -11.38 -6.00 6.79
N PHE A 38 -11.26 -7.31 6.52
CA PHE A 38 -10.00 -8.03 6.68
C PHE A 38 -8.93 -7.53 5.70
N ALA A 39 -9.30 -7.32 4.43
CA ALA A 39 -8.39 -6.83 3.41
C ALA A 39 -7.87 -5.42 3.76
N ILE A 40 -8.75 -4.52 4.20
CA ILE A 40 -8.36 -3.17 4.63
C ILE A 40 -7.44 -3.25 5.86
N ALA A 41 -7.84 -4.02 6.89
CA ALA A 41 -7.08 -4.15 8.12
C ALA A 41 -5.68 -4.72 7.86
N ALA A 42 -5.56 -5.75 7.02
CA ALA A 42 -4.27 -6.35 6.68
C ALA A 42 -3.31 -5.36 6.00
N ILE A 43 -3.81 -4.54 5.07
CA ILE A 43 -2.98 -3.52 4.42
C ILE A 43 -2.58 -2.41 5.40
N LYS A 44 -3.52 -1.93 6.24
CA LYS A 44 -3.23 -0.94 7.29
C LYS A 44 -2.20 -1.45 8.30
N GLU A 45 -2.31 -2.71 8.70
CA GLU A 45 -1.39 -3.37 9.63
C GLU A 45 0.01 -3.50 9.03
N VAL A 46 0.12 -3.94 7.77
CA VAL A 46 1.42 -3.98 7.07
C VAL A 46 2.05 -2.60 6.98
N ASN A 47 1.27 -1.56 6.64
CA ASN A 47 1.79 -0.18 6.56
C ASN A 47 2.22 0.35 7.94
N ALA A 48 1.46 0.07 8.99
CA ALA A 48 1.83 0.42 10.36
C ALA A 48 3.12 -0.30 10.82
N ASN A 49 3.27 -1.58 10.48
CA ASN A 49 4.48 -2.35 10.77
C ASN A 49 5.68 -1.79 10.00
N ARG A 50 5.51 -1.47 8.72
CA ARG A 50 6.56 -0.82 7.91
C ARG A 50 7.00 0.50 8.52
N GLU A 51 6.07 1.33 8.97
CA GLU A 51 6.40 2.59 9.65
C GLU A 51 7.12 2.36 10.98
N HIS A 52 6.66 1.37 11.76
CA HIS A 52 7.27 1.01 13.04
C HIS A 52 8.72 0.55 12.89
N TYR A 53 8.98 -0.37 11.95
CA TYR A 53 10.29 -0.97 11.74
C TYR A 53 11.15 -0.22 10.70
N ARG A 54 10.69 0.91 10.15
CA ARG A 54 11.40 1.63 9.09
C ARG A 54 12.83 2.02 9.47
N ASN A 55 13.03 2.35 10.74
CA ASN A 55 14.32 2.78 11.27
C ASN A 55 15.13 1.63 11.90
N ASP A 56 14.58 0.40 11.90
CA ASP A 56 15.24 -0.74 12.52
C ASP A 56 16.28 -1.35 11.56
N PRO A 57 17.53 -1.49 12.02
CA PRO A 57 18.61 -1.97 11.17
C PRO A 57 18.39 -3.45 10.79
N GLY A 58 18.41 -3.73 9.49
CA GLY A 58 18.30 -5.09 8.94
C GLY A 58 16.87 -5.57 8.67
N VAL A 59 15.85 -4.73 8.91
CA VAL A 59 14.44 -5.07 8.68
C VAL A 59 13.95 -4.65 7.28
N HIS A 60 14.56 -3.61 6.74
CA HIS A 60 14.24 -3.03 5.45
C HIS A 60 15.52 -2.95 4.61
N ILE A 61 15.48 -3.55 3.43
CA ILE A 61 16.49 -3.38 2.40
C ILE A 61 15.91 -2.38 1.42
N GLU A 62 16.41 -1.14 1.48
CA GLU A 62 16.06 -0.14 0.47
C GLU A 62 16.48 -0.66 -0.90
N GLY A 63 15.52 -0.70 -1.80
CA GLY A 63 15.75 -1.05 -3.20
C GLY A 63 16.39 0.12 -3.94
N ASP A 64 17.11 -0.21 -5.01
CA ASP A 64 17.73 0.77 -5.91
C ASP A 64 16.84 1.03 -7.14
N GLU A 65 17.32 1.81 -8.13
CA GLU A 65 16.55 2.13 -9.36
C GLU A 65 16.02 0.89 -10.11
N ASP A 66 16.68 -0.26 -9.97
CA ASP A 66 16.32 -1.51 -10.64
C ASP A 66 15.58 -2.53 -9.76
N GLN A 67 15.57 -2.35 -8.43
CA GLN A 67 15.03 -3.34 -7.49
C GLN A 67 14.06 -2.68 -6.50
N PRO A 68 12.85 -3.23 -6.31
CA PRO A 68 11.95 -2.70 -5.31
C PRO A 68 12.51 -2.93 -3.90
N SER A 69 12.18 -2.04 -2.96
CA SER A 69 12.56 -2.25 -1.56
C SER A 69 11.93 -3.54 -1.00
N GLU A 70 12.76 -4.32 -0.32
CA GLU A 70 12.37 -5.60 0.26
C GLU A 70 12.31 -5.50 1.79
N TRP A 71 11.24 -6.07 2.35
CA TRP A 71 11.06 -6.18 3.78
C TRP A 71 11.40 -7.60 4.22
N THR A 72 12.33 -7.74 5.17
CA THR A 72 12.75 -9.07 5.65
C THR A 72 11.74 -9.69 6.60
N LEU A 73 10.95 -8.86 7.30
CA LEU A 73 9.90 -9.32 8.19
C LEU A 73 8.61 -9.67 7.40
N PRO A 74 8.03 -10.86 7.62
CA PRO A 74 6.81 -11.28 6.92
C PRO A 74 5.60 -10.39 7.21
N GLU A 75 5.54 -9.80 8.41
CA GLU A 75 4.48 -8.87 8.83
C GLU A 75 4.55 -7.48 8.16
N CYS A 76 5.67 -7.17 7.49
CA CYS A 76 5.85 -5.98 6.67
C CYS A 76 5.64 -6.28 5.17
N ASN A 77 5.31 -7.51 4.80
CA ASN A 77 5.02 -7.89 3.43
C ASN A 77 3.51 -7.97 3.21
N TYR A 78 3.02 -7.37 2.12
CA TYR A 78 1.61 -7.51 1.76
C TYR A 78 1.30 -8.99 1.47
N PRO A 79 0.08 -9.45 1.75
CA PRO A 79 -0.30 -10.82 1.45
C PRO A 79 -0.16 -11.06 -0.06
N ALA A 80 0.44 -12.19 -0.43
CA ALA A 80 0.64 -12.54 -1.83
C ALA A 80 -0.72 -12.65 -2.55
N VAL A 81 -0.92 -11.79 -3.55
CA VAL A 81 -2.06 -11.84 -4.46
C VAL A 81 -1.55 -12.34 -5.80
N ASP A 82 -1.36 -13.65 -5.88
CA ASP A 82 -1.07 -14.32 -7.14
C ASP A 82 -2.30 -14.27 -8.06
N GLY A 83 -2.10 -14.46 -9.36
CA GLY A 83 -3.17 -14.67 -10.34
C GLY A 83 -3.51 -13.48 -11.24
N GLU A 84 -4.27 -13.77 -12.28
CA GLU A 84 -4.76 -12.76 -13.22
C GLU A 84 -5.99 -12.05 -12.63
N PHE A 85 -5.90 -10.74 -12.45
CA PHE A 85 -7.01 -9.90 -12.01
C PHE A 85 -7.50 -9.07 -13.18
N ASN A 86 -8.83 -8.98 -13.35
CA ASN A 86 -9.39 -8.04 -14.30
C ASN A 86 -9.16 -6.60 -13.79
N PRO A 87 -8.41 -5.75 -14.51
CA PRO A 87 -8.08 -4.40 -14.04
C PRO A 87 -9.32 -3.55 -13.75
N GLN A 88 -10.39 -3.71 -14.53
CA GLN A 88 -11.64 -2.96 -14.33
C GLN A 88 -12.35 -3.37 -13.04
N GLN A 89 -12.28 -4.66 -12.68
CA GLN A 89 -12.89 -5.17 -11.46
C GLN A 89 -12.10 -4.72 -10.22
N VAL A 90 -10.75 -4.77 -10.29
CA VAL A 90 -9.88 -4.24 -9.24
C VAL A 90 -10.15 -2.76 -9.02
N HIS A 91 -10.18 -1.98 -10.11
CA HIS A 91 -10.42 -0.55 -10.04
C HIS A 91 -11.78 -0.21 -9.42
N LYS A 92 -12.85 -0.91 -9.82
CA LYS A 92 -14.19 -0.67 -9.28
C LYS A 92 -14.26 -0.98 -7.78
N ILE A 93 -13.67 -2.10 -7.35
CA ILE A 93 -13.65 -2.46 -5.93
C ILE A 93 -12.75 -1.51 -5.14
N ALA A 94 -11.62 -1.08 -5.70
CA ALA A 94 -10.74 -0.09 -5.08
C ALA A 94 -11.44 1.27 -4.88
N GLN A 95 -12.24 1.71 -5.86
CA GLN A 95 -13.09 2.91 -5.71
C GLN A 95 -14.09 2.80 -4.56
N GLU A 96 -14.63 1.61 -4.31
CA GLU A 96 -15.53 1.40 -3.17
C GLU A 96 -14.76 1.41 -1.84
N LEU A 97 -13.53 0.91 -1.83
CA LEU A 97 -12.73 0.74 -0.61
C LEU A 97 -11.91 1.97 -0.21
N ILE A 98 -11.65 2.91 -1.14
CA ILE A 98 -10.79 4.07 -0.84
C ILE A 98 -11.37 4.98 0.24
N GLU A 99 -12.70 5.03 0.38
CA GLU A 99 -13.36 5.78 1.45
C GLU A 99 -13.02 5.23 2.85
N ASP A 100 -12.70 3.93 2.93
CA ASP A 100 -12.38 3.25 4.19
C ASP A 100 -10.88 3.27 4.56
N PHE A 101 -10.02 3.76 3.65
CA PHE A 101 -8.58 3.92 3.90
C PHE A 101 -8.27 5.24 4.59
#